data_AF-A0A6P0XWW0-F1
#
_entry.id   AF-A0A6P0XWW0-F1
#
_cell.length_a   1.000
_cell.length_b   1.000
_cell.length_c   1.000
_cell.angle_alpha   90.00
_cell.angle_beta   90.00
_cell.angle_gamma   90.00
#
_symmetry.space_group_name_H-M   'P 1'
#
loop_
_entity.id
_entity.type
_entity.pdbx_description
1 polymer ?
#
loop_
_entity_poly.entity_id
_entity_poly.type
_entity_poly.pdbx_seq_one_letter_code
_entity_poly.pdbx_strand_id
1 'polypeptide(L)'
;LTLKDNHVRRALSNSRSVFFKDATARTTDIARVMNIQAKDIVEYWVEPHPVDNLKVHLVSGFGNCGAQRDSKEQRKKGLTEASLPQRLIKGVEEIVANKRAEASKLGKKIKIAVIDFMGQLKNYKHIPGIDYFGYWWVDNRGTNELTDYDVYIAVGNPSANFGAMAAEFRTLTGKYANPANPTGEFKEYIQHSIDSEKLQFVGRPRAHLQPHKQKDVYLLGDYSQHLEYKLKQQFVGVKIEKLTAFDLTPDAATRSDRDTRKAIELAMRWERMGQKVTQEGLAQEMGCSQSWVSKIFKRLSPERGYKEVIKLFQSLNNLFFRKWNNSDNPMDGLSDEVRWIAETYFPVLVSDLINGDELASDLIEVVDIAR
;
A
#
# COMPACT_ATOMS: atom_id res chain seq x y z
N LEU A 1 8.13 -28.90 3.70
CA LEU A 1 9.05 -30.05 3.62
C LEU A 1 8.30 -31.38 3.80
N THR A 2 7.54 -31.80 2.79
CA THR A 2 6.99 -33.16 2.70
C THR A 2 7.75 -33.92 1.62
N LEU A 3 8.67 -34.81 2.03
CA LEU A 3 9.30 -35.92 1.28
C LEU A 3 9.94 -35.68 -0.12
N LYS A 4 9.59 -34.64 -0.88
CA LYS A 4 10.16 -34.29 -2.20
C LYS A 4 11.48 -33.49 -2.12
N ASP A 5 11.79 -32.87 -0.98
CA ASP A 5 12.96 -31.98 -0.84
C ASP A 5 14.30 -32.73 -0.69
N ASN A 6 14.32 -33.95 -0.16
CA ASN A 6 15.58 -34.67 0.06
C ASN A 6 16.25 -35.11 -1.25
N HIS A 7 15.46 -35.44 -2.27
CA HIS A 7 16.00 -35.77 -3.59
C HIS A 7 16.62 -34.53 -4.24
N VAL A 8 15.92 -33.39 -4.19
CA VAL A 8 16.43 -32.12 -4.74
C VAL A 8 17.70 -31.72 -3.99
N ARG A 9 17.69 -31.72 -2.66
CA ARG A 9 18.89 -31.46 -1.84
C ARG A 9 20.05 -32.38 -2.21
N ARG A 10 19.81 -33.69 -2.32
CA ARG A 10 20.84 -34.66 -2.69
C ARG A 10 21.40 -34.42 -4.10
N ALA A 11 20.54 -34.07 -5.06
CA ALA A 11 20.97 -33.73 -6.41
C ALA A 11 21.81 -32.44 -6.42
N LEU A 12 21.38 -31.42 -5.67
CA LEU A 12 22.10 -30.16 -5.53
C LEU A 12 23.43 -30.34 -4.77
N SER A 13 23.48 -31.14 -3.70
CA SER A 13 24.69 -31.39 -2.91
C SER A 13 25.73 -32.22 -3.66
N ASN A 14 25.30 -33.04 -4.61
CA ASN A 14 26.19 -33.82 -5.48
C ASN A 14 26.71 -33.01 -6.67
N SER A 15 26.19 -31.80 -6.88
CA SER A 15 26.63 -30.91 -7.95
C SER A 15 27.89 -30.16 -7.51
N ARG A 16 28.88 -30.04 -8.40
CA ARG A 16 30.11 -29.28 -8.12
C ARG A 16 29.83 -27.79 -7.88
N SER A 17 28.77 -27.27 -8.50
CA SER A 17 28.31 -25.89 -8.35
C SER A 17 26.80 -25.83 -8.58
N VAL A 18 26.11 -24.99 -7.82
CA VAL A 18 24.67 -24.76 -7.93
C VAL A 18 24.43 -23.27 -8.13
N PHE A 19 23.67 -22.92 -9.15
CA PHE A 19 23.30 -21.53 -9.44
C PHE A 19 21.82 -21.32 -9.12
N PHE A 20 21.55 -20.50 -8.12
CA PHE A 20 20.19 -20.05 -7.81
C PHE A 20 19.91 -18.74 -8.56
N LYS A 21 18.82 -18.71 -9.32
CA LYS A 21 18.33 -17.52 -10.03
C LYS A 21 17.04 -17.03 -9.38
N ASP A 22 17.13 -16.60 -8.12
CA ASP A 22 16.01 -16.01 -7.39
C ASP A 22 16.40 -14.62 -6.91
N ALA A 23 15.70 -13.61 -7.43
CA ALA A 23 15.96 -12.21 -7.11
C ALA A 23 15.45 -11.79 -5.72
N THR A 24 14.75 -12.66 -5.00
CA THR A 24 14.06 -12.36 -3.74
C THR A 24 14.45 -13.27 -2.58
N ALA A 25 15.27 -14.29 -2.82
CA ALA A 25 15.76 -15.20 -1.79
C ALA A 25 16.92 -14.59 -1.00
N ARG A 26 16.94 -14.78 0.33
CA ARG A 26 18.08 -14.43 1.17
C ARG A 26 19.09 -15.55 1.20
N THR A 27 20.37 -15.20 1.15
CA THR A 27 21.48 -16.15 1.33
C THR A 27 21.39 -16.96 2.62
N THR A 28 20.92 -16.36 3.71
CA THR A 28 20.70 -17.07 4.98
C THR A 28 19.61 -18.14 4.88
N ASP A 29 18.56 -17.89 4.09
CA ASP A 29 17.47 -18.85 3.89
C ASP A 29 17.92 -19.97 2.95
N ILE A 30 18.64 -19.65 1.86
CA ILE A 30 19.27 -20.65 0.98
C ILE A 30 20.25 -21.53 1.76
N ALA A 31 21.10 -20.93 2.61
CA ALA A 31 22.05 -21.66 3.44
C ALA A 31 21.36 -22.67 4.37
N ARG A 32 20.26 -22.27 5.02
CA ARG A 32 19.43 -23.16 5.85
C ARG A 32 18.79 -24.28 5.03
N VAL A 33 18.27 -23.94 3.85
CA VAL A 33 17.67 -24.92 2.93
C VAL A 33 18.74 -25.89 2.43
N MET A 34 19.97 -25.45 2.18
CA MET A 34 21.05 -26.31 1.67
C MET A 34 21.86 -26.99 2.78
N ASN A 35 21.63 -26.63 4.04
CA ASN A 35 22.41 -27.07 5.19
C ASN A 35 23.91 -26.78 5.03
N ILE A 36 24.24 -25.56 4.58
CA ILE A 36 25.61 -25.03 4.42
C ILE A 36 25.75 -23.71 5.19
N GLN A 37 26.95 -23.15 5.28
CA GLN A 37 27.13 -21.83 5.89
C GLN A 37 26.84 -20.73 4.86
N ALA A 38 26.23 -19.62 5.31
CA ALA A 38 25.92 -18.48 4.44
C ALA A 38 27.18 -17.91 3.76
N LYS A 39 28.33 -17.95 4.44
CA LYS A 39 29.63 -17.51 3.89
C LYS A 39 30.14 -18.37 2.73
N ASP A 40 29.58 -19.57 2.55
CA ASP A 40 29.95 -20.49 1.47
C ASP A 40 29.14 -20.19 0.18
N ILE A 41 28.20 -19.24 0.24
CA ILE A 41 27.40 -18.78 -0.89
C ILE A 41 28.00 -17.49 -1.42
N VAL A 42 28.31 -17.47 -2.71
CA VAL A 42 28.75 -16.27 -3.42
C VAL A 42 27.54 -15.62 -4.05
N GLU A 43 27.25 -14.38 -3.66
CA GLU A 43 26.20 -13.57 -4.27
C GLU A 43 26.75 -12.80 -5.47
N TYR A 44 26.03 -12.84 -6.58
CA TYR A 44 26.28 -12.01 -7.74
C TYR A 44 25.09 -11.10 -7.96
N TRP A 45 25.36 -9.81 -8.12
CA TRP A 45 24.36 -8.80 -8.43
C TRP A 45 24.60 -8.32 -9.85
N VAL A 46 23.52 -8.25 -10.63
CA VAL A 46 23.54 -7.58 -11.93
C VAL A 46 22.96 -6.19 -11.70
N GLU A 47 23.62 -5.17 -12.27
CA GLU A 47 23.09 -3.81 -12.23
C GLU A 47 21.68 -3.79 -12.84
N PRO A 48 20.66 -3.36 -12.08
CA PRO A 48 19.28 -3.39 -12.58
C PRO A 48 19.14 -2.44 -13.77
N HIS A 49 18.44 -2.89 -14.82
CA HIS A 49 18.03 -1.97 -15.88
C HIS A 49 17.03 -0.94 -15.33
N PRO A 50 17.19 0.35 -15.65
CA PRO A 50 16.23 1.37 -15.26
C PRO A 50 14.81 1.07 -15.78
N VAL A 51 13.81 1.34 -14.96
CA VAL A 51 12.39 1.15 -15.25
C VAL A 51 11.60 2.45 -14.98
N ASP A 52 12.01 3.54 -15.61
CA ASP A 52 11.37 4.86 -15.47
C ASP A 52 9.90 4.88 -15.95
N ASN A 53 9.52 3.88 -16.74
CA ASN A 53 8.16 3.61 -17.22
C ASN A 53 7.31 2.79 -16.25
N LEU A 54 7.84 2.39 -15.09
CA LEU A 54 7.10 1.66 -14.05
C LEU A 54 6.65 2.61 -12.93
N LYS A 55 5.35 2.66 -12.69
CA LYS A 55 4.74 3.36 -11.56
C LYS A 55 4.07 2.36 -10.63
N VAL A 56 4.43 2.39 -9.35
CA VAL A 56 3.85 1.53 -8.31
C VAL A 56 3.04 2.39 -7.35
N HIS A 57 1.75 2.06 -7.23
CA HIS A 57 0.79 2.68 -6.33
C HIS A 57 0.61 1.78 -5.11
N LEU A 58 1.09 2.22 -3.96
CA LEU A 58 0.90 1.55 -2.69
C LEU A 58 -0.37 2.10 -2.05
N VAL A 59 -1.46 1.31 -2.03
CA VAL A 59 -2.78 1.76 -1.60
C VAL A 59 -3.15 1.17 -0.23
N SER A 60 -3.13 2.00 0.79
CA SER A 60 -3.44 1.65 2.19
C SER A 60 -4.91 1.91 2.56
N GLY A 61 -5.34 1.50 3.75
CA GLY A 61 -6.70 1.77 4.26
C GLY A 61 -7.72 0.66 4.00
N PHE A 62 -7.30 -0.45 3.39
CA PHE A 62 -8.10 -1.66 3.24
C PHE A 62 -7.76 -2.75 4.28
N GLY A 63 -6.83 -2.48 5.20
CA GLY A 63 -6.35 -3.50 6.12
C GLY A 63 -5.50 -4.55 5.41
N ASN A 64 -5.25 -5.67 6.09
CA ASN A 64 -4.55 -6.83 5.49
C ASN A 64 -5.36 -7.59 4.43
N CYS A 65 -6.63 -7.21 4.19
CA CYS A 65 -7.50 -7.86 3.21
C CYS A 65 -7.61 -9.40 3.37
N GLY A 66 -7.63 -9.88 4.62
CA GLY A 66 -7.66 -11.32 4.95
C GLY A 66 -9.06 -11.97 4.87
N ALA A 67 -9.29 -13.03 5.67
CA ALA A 67 -10.50 -13.87 5.61
C ALA A 67 -11.83 -13.13 5.84
N GLN A 68 -11.80 -11.94 6.45
CA GLN A 68 -12.96 -11.06 6.65
C GLN A 68 -13.63 -10.60 5.34
N ARG A 69 -13.06 -10.96 4.19
CA ARG A 69 -13.63 -10.75 2.85
C ARG A 69 -14.68 -11.78 2.44
N ASP A 70 -14.89 -12.85 3.23
CA ASP A 70 -15.98 -13.80 2.97
C ASP A 70 -17.32 -13.27 3.50
N SER A 71 -18.24 -13.05 2.56
CA SER A 71 -19.61 -12.55 2.77
C SER A 71 -20.45 -13.35 3.79
N LYS A 72 -20.12 -14.61 4.09
CA LYS A 72 -20.92 -15.45 5.01
C LYS A 72 -20.86 -15.00 6.47
N GLU A 73 -19.70 -14.57 6.97
CA GLU A 73 -19.61 -14.05 8.35
C GLU A 73 -20.25 -12.68 8.49
N GLN A 74 -20.22 -11.86 7.42
CA GLN A 74 -20.76 -10.51 7.44
C GLN A 74 -22.30 -10.48 7.40
N ARG A 75 -22.96 -11.44 6.73
CA ARG A 75 -24.43 -11.60 6.79
C ARG A 75 -24.96 -11.86 8.20
N LYS A 76 -24.14 -12.47 9.08
CA LYS A 76 -24.53 -12.76 10.48
C LYS A 76 -24.48 -11.54 11.41
N LYS A 77 -23.78 -10.45 11.03
CA LYS A 77 -23.49 -9.33 11.93
C LYS A 77 -24.19 -8.01 11.60
N GLY A 78 -25.08 -7.96 10.60
CA GLY A 78 -25.93 -6.79 10.32
C GLY A 78 -25.15 -5.46 10.34
N LEU A 79 -24.38 -5.17 9.30
CA LEU A 79 -23.52 -3.98 9.28
C LEU A 79 -24.11 -2.86 8.42
N THR A 80 -24.17 -1.67 9.02
CA THR A 80 -24.65 -0.38 8.49
C THR A 80 -23.55 0.42 7.75
N GLU A 81 -22.42 -0.21 7.44
CA GLU A 81 -21.26 0.38 6.75
C GLU A 81 -20.86 -0.50 5.56
N ALA A 82 -20.35 0.11 4.47
CA ALA A 82 -19.89 -0.62 3.30
C ALA A 82 -18.83 -1.65 3.74
N SER A 83 -19.10 -2.93 3.48
CA SER A 83 -18.24 -4.00 3.95
C SER A 83 -16.87 -3.96 3.27
N LEU A 84 -15.84 -4.55 3.87
CA LEU A 84 -14.50 -4.59 3.27
C LEU A 84 -14.51 -5.07 1.80
N PRO A 85 -15.26 -6.13 1.41
CA PRO A 85 -15.45 -6.48 0.01
C PRO A 85 -16.01 -5.35 -0.86
N GLN A 86 -17.06 -4.65 -0.41
CA GLN A 86 -17.68 -3.56 -1.15
C GLN A 86 -16.71 -2.39 -1.34
N ARG A 87 -15.98 -2.03 -0.29
CA ARG A 87 -14.97 -0.97 -0.33
C ARG A 87 -13.82 -1.30 -1.29
N LEU A 88 -13.35 -2.56 -1.28
CA LEU A 88 -12.34 -3.01 -2.23
C LEU A 88 -12.86 -3.01 -3.67
N ILE A 89 -14.11 -3.41 -3.90
CA ILE A 89 -14.75 -3.29 -5.20
C ILE A 89 -14.76 -1.83 -5.65
N LYS A 90 -15.20 -0.90 -4.79
CA LYS A 90 -15.21 0.54 -5.08
C LYS A 90 -13.82 1.08 -5.44
N GLY A 91 -12.79 0.70 -4.67
CA GLY A 91 -11.41 1.09 -4.99
C GLY A 91 -10.93 0.55 -6.35
N VAL A 92 -11.27 -0.69 -6.70
CA VAL A 92 -10.90 -1.26 -8.00
C VAL A 92 -11.70 -0.64 -9.14
N GLU A 93 -13.00 -0.41 -8.96
CA GLU A 93 -13.87 0.29 -9.93
C GLU A 93 -13.29 1.67 -10.27
N GLU A 94 -12.88 2.42 -9.25
CA GLU A 94 -12.33 3.76 -9.38
C GLU A 94 -11.00 3.76 -10.13
N ILE A 95 -10.07 2.85 -9.78
CA ILE A 95 -8.81 2.70 -10.52
C ILE A 95 -9.07 2.43 -12.01
N VAL A 96 -9.99 1.51 -12.30
CA VAL A 96 -10.35 1.13 -13.67
C VAL A 96 -10.96 2.31 -14.43
N ALA A 97 -11.88 3.05 -13.80
CA ALA A 97 -12.52 4.22 -14.39
C ALA A 97 -11.48 5.31 -14.72
N ASN A 98 -10.61 5.65 -13.76
CA ASN A 98 -9.61 6.69 -13.92
C ASN A 98 -8.60 6.34 -15.01
N LYS A 99 -8.05 5.12 -15.00
CA LYS A 99 -7.10 4.69 -16.03
C LYS A 99 -7.71 4.65 -17.43
N ARG A 100 -8.99 4.31 -17.54
CA ARG A 100 -9.71 4.38 -18.83
C ARG A 100 -9.95 5.80 -19.29
N ALA A 101 -10.32 6.70 -18.38
CA ALA A 101 -10.49 8.11 -18.72
C ALA A 101 -9.17 8.71 -19.21
N GLU A 102 -8.05 8.43 -18.53
CA GLU A 102 -6.69 8.80 -18.96
C GLU A 102 -6.37 8.24 -20.36
N ALA A 103 -6.60 6.95 -20.58
CA ALA A 103 -6.33 6.30 -21.86
C ALA A 103 -7.20 6.86 -23.00
N SER A 104 -8.48 7.12 -22.74
CA SER A 104 -9.43 7.68 -23.69
C SER A 104 -9.04 9.09 -24.14
N LYS A 105 -8.60 9.95 -23.20
CA LYS A 105 -8.06 11.29 -23.51
C LYS A 105 -6.86 11.23 -24.46
N LEU A 106 -6.09 10.14 -24.42
CA LEU A 106 -4.93 9.90 -25.27
C LEU A 106 -5.24 9.07 -26.53
N GLY A 107 -6.51 8.68 -26.75
CA GLY A 107 -6.90 7.81 -27.86
C GLY A 107 -6.29 6.39 -27.79
N LYS A 108 -5.87 5.95 -26.60
CA LYS A 108 -5.20 4.66 -26.38
C LYS A 108 -6.18 3.63 -25.82
N LYS A 109 -6.00 2.37 -26.24
CA LYS A 109 -6.60 1.22 -25.57
C LYS A 109 -5.62 0.68 -24.54
N ILE A 110 -6.12 0.37 -23.35
CA ILE A 110 -5.34 -0.21 -22.26
C ILE A 110 -5.89 -1.58 -21.89
N LYS A 111 -5.00 -2.48 -21.46
CA LYS A 111 -5.36 -3.76 -20.85
C LYS A 111 -5.14 -3.70 -19.34
N ILE A 112 -6.12 -4.16 -18.58
CA ILE A 112 -6.09 -4.12 -17.11
C ILE A 112 -6.19 -5.54 -16.56
N ALA A 113 -5.21 -5.94 -15.76
CA ALA A 113 -5.15 -7.23 -15.10
C ALA A 113 -5.45 -7.08 -13.61
N VAL A 114 -6.29 -7.96 -13.06
CA VAL A 114 -6.59 -8.04 -11.63
C VAL A 114 -6.21 -9.40 -11.08
N ILE A 115 -5.46 -9.39 -9.98
CA ILE A 115 -5.11 -10.55 -9.18
C ILE A 115 -5.57 -10.32 -7.75
N ASP A 116 -6.15 -11.35 -7.15
CA ASP A 116 -6.54 -11.37 -5.76
C ASP A 116 -5.74 -12.44 -5.02
N PHE A 117 -4.87 -12.02 -4.10
CA PHE A 117 -4.01 -12.93 -3.38
C PHE A 117 -4.75 -13.88 -2.43
N MET A 118 -6.02 -13.60 -2.12
CA MET A 118 -6.89 -14.44 -1.29
C MET A 118 -7.93 -15.22 -2.10
N GLY A 119 -7.88 -15.16 -3.44
CA GLY A 119 -8.75 -15.94 -4.31
C GLY A 119 -10.21 -15.47 -4.35
N GLN A 120 -10.51 -14.23 -3.94
CA GLN A 120 -11.87 -13.67 -3.95
C GLN A 120 -12.24 -12.98 -5.28
N LEU A 121 -11.70 -13.45 -6.41
CA LEU A 121 -11.87 -12.84 -7.73
C LEU A 121 -13.32 -12.69 -8.19
N LYS A 122 -14.23 -13.54 -7.71
CA LYS A 122 -15.67 -13.45 -7.99
C LYS A 122 -16.24 -12.06 -7.65
N ASN A 123 -15.63 -11.36 -6.68
CA ASN A 123 -16.07 -10.05 -6.25
C ASN A 123 -15.91 -9.01 -7.35
N TYR A 124 -14.99 -9.19 -8.30
CA TYR A 124 -14.66 -8.17 -9.29
C TYR A 124 -15.28 -8.44 -10.65
N LYS A 125 -15.79 -9.66 -10.92
CA LYS A 125 -16.30 -10.11 -12.24
C LYS A 125 -17.33 -9.21 -12.92
N HIS A 126 -18.02 -8.37 -12.16
CA HIS A 126 -19.02 -7.43 -12.67
C HIS A 126 -18.39 -6.16 -13.29
N ILE A 127 -17.11 -5.90 -13.02
CA ILE A 127 -16.39 -4.76 -13.57
C ILE A 127 -16.04 -5.09 -15.04
N PRO A 128 -16.54 -4.32 -16.01
CA PRO A 128 -16.38 -4.65 -17.42
C PRO A 128 -14.93 -4.45 -17.87
N GLY A 129 -14.44 -5.28 -18.78
CA GLY A 129 -13.18 -5.11 -19.53
C GLY A 129 -11.89 -5.19 -18.69
N ILE A 130 -11.93 -5.91 -17.58
CA ILE A 130 -10.73 -6.30 -16.83
C ILE A 130 -10.55 -7.81 -16.96
N ASP A 131 -9.30 -8.23 -17.05
CA ASP A 131 -8.94 -9.65 -17.12
C ASP A 131 -8.49 -10.14 -15.74
N TYR A 132 -8.97 -11.32 -15.35
CA TYR A 132 -8.73 -11.89 -14.03
C TYR A 132 -7.75 -13.05 -14.14
N PHE A 133 -6.70 -13.03 -13.32
CA PHE A 133 -5.59 -13.97 -13.45
C PHE A 133 -5.54 -15.03 -12.35
N GLY A 134 -6.69 -15.48 -11.85
CA GLY A 134 -6.75 -16.61 -10.91
C GLY A 134 -6.07 -16.35 -9.56
N TYR A 135 -5.78 -17.43 -8.84
CA TYR A 135 -5.13 -17.43 -7.54
C TYR A 135 -3.61 -17.44 -7.68
N TRP A 136 -2.94 -16.51 -6.98
CA TRP A 136 -1.51 -16.20 -7.16
C TRP A 136 -0.58 -17.42 -7.03
N TRP A 137 -0.91 -18.42 -6.20
CA TRP A 137 -0.10 -19.65 -6.02
C TRP A 137 -0.45 -20.82 -6.92
N VAL A 138 -1.55 -20.75 -7.66
CA VAL A 138 -2.04 -21.87 -8.47
C VAL A 138 -1.97 -21.53 -9.95
N ASP A 139 -2.41 -20.34 -10.34
CA ASP A 139 -2.76 -20.08 -11.73
C ASP A 139 -1.70 -19.25 -12.48
N ASN A 140 -1.01 -18.33 -11.82
CA ASN A 140 -0.27 -17.26 -12.52
C ASN A 140 1.21 -17.14 -12.11
N ARG A 141 1.67 -17.80 -11.03
CA ARG A 141 3.05 -17.65 -10.55
C ARG A 141 4.11 -18.08 -11.58
N GLY A 142 3.76 -18.92 -12.55
CA GLY A 142 4.69 -19.42 -13.57
C GLY A 142 4.51 -18.82 -14.97
N THR A 143 3.54 -17.93 -15.19
CA THR A 143 3.13 -17.54 -16.55
C THR A 143 3.61 -16.14 -16.95
N ASN A 144 3.82 -15.95 -18.26
CA ASN A 144 4.15 -14.64 -18.86
C ASN A 144 2.92 -13.91 -19.39
N GLU A 145 1.70 -14.40 -19.11
CA GLU A 145 0.45 -13.90 -19.68
C GLU A 145 0.17 -12.43 -19.33
N LEU A 146 0.77 -11.98 -18.23
CA LEU A 146 0.64 -10.61 -17.73
C LEU A 146 1.56 -9.60 -18.44
N THR A 147 2.51 -10.03 -19.27
CA THR A 147 3.55 -9.13 -19.82
C THR A 147 2.98 -7.96 -20.64
N ASP A 148 1.88 -8.17 -21.36
CA ASP A 148 1.32 -7.18 -22.29
C ASP A 148 0.31 -6.21 -21.68
N TYR A 149 0.02 -6.32 -20.39
CA TYR A 149 -0.92 -5.44 -19.69
C TYR A 149 -0.34 -4.05 -19.44
N ASP A 150 -1.21 -3.06 -19.30
CA ASP A 150 -0.83 -1.66 -19.00
C ASP A 150 -0.95 -1.39 -17.51
N VAL A 151 -2.03 -1.93 -16.91
CA VAL A 151 -2.38 -1.72 -15.51
C VAL A 151 -2.52 -3.07 -14.81
N TYR A 152 -1.92 -3.18 -13.63
CA TYR A 152 -1.86 -4.40 -12.82
C TYR A 152 -2.40 -4.07 -11.44
N ILE A 153 -3.44 -4.77 -10.99
CA ILE A 153 -4.06 -4.54 -9.69
C ILE A 153 -3.94 -5.81 -8.87
N ALA A 154 -3.13 -5.77 -7.82
CA ALA A 154 -3.07 -6.81 -6.81
C ALA A 154 -3.90 -6.42 -5.60
N VAL A 155 -4.79 -7.32 -5.17
CA VAL A 155 -5.61 -7.12 -3.98
C VAL A 155 -5.18 -8.04 -2.85
N GLY A 156 -4.85 -7.41 -1.73
CA GLY A 156 -4.52 -7.98 -0.43
C GLY A 156 -3.04 -8.28 -0.24
N ASN A 157 -2.75 -9.15 0.73
CA ASN A 157 -1.40 -9.60 1.03
C ASN A 157 -1.19 -11.05 0.58
N PRO A 158 -0.11 -11.36 -0.15
CA PRO A 158 0.24 -12.72 -0.57
C PRO A 158 0.77 -13.50 0.62
N SER A 159 -0.13 -13.85 1.55
CA SER A 159 0.20 -14.58 2.76
C SER A 159 -0.03 -16.07 2.55
N ALA A 160 1.03 -16.86 2.64
CA ALA A 160 0.90 -18.29 2.75
C ALA A 160 0.25 -18.69 4.10
N ASN A 161 -0.12 -19.96 4.23
CA ASN A 161 -0.68 -20.49 5.47
C ASN A 161 0.37 -20.38 6.60
N PHE A 162 0.07 -19.61 7.65
CA PHE A 162 1.01 -19.38 8.76
C PHE A 162 1.39 -20.64 9.53
N GLY A 163 0.51 -21.64 9.60
CA GLY A 163 0.83 -22.94 10.19
C GLY A 163 1.89 -23.69 9.37
N ALA A 164 1.75 -23.68 8.04
CA ALA A 164 2.75 -24.23 7.14
C ALA A 164 4.08 -23.48 7.23
N MET A 165 4.05 -22.15 7.25
CA MET A 165 5.25 -21.32 7.42
C MET A 165 5.92 -21.54 8.78
N ALA A 166 5.15 -21.73 9.85
CA ALA A 166 5.68 -22.03 11.17
C ALA A 166 6.38 -23.40 11.20
N ALA A 167 5.79 -24.41 10.54
CA ALA A 167 6.40 -25.73 10.41
C ALA A 167 7.72 -25.66 9.60
N GLU A 168 7.72 -24.91 8.50
CA GLU A 168 8.93 -24.67 7.70
C GLU A 168 10.01 -23.95 8.51
N PHE A 169 9.68 -22.83 9.14
CA PHE A 169 10.61 -22.05 9.96
C PHE A 169 11.22 -22.88 11.09
N ARG A 170 10.39 -23.65 11.81
CA ARG A 170 10.86 -24.60 12.84
C ARG A 170 11.82 -25.63 12.26
N THR A 171 11.53 -26.15 11.06
CA THR A 171 12.39 -27.13 10.40
C THR A 171 13.73 -26.53 9.99
N LEU A 172 13.74 -25.28 9.51
CA LEU A 172 14.94 -24.59 9.02
C LEU A 172 15.83 -24.04 10.14
N THR A 173 15.25 -23.70 11.29
CA THR A 173 15.97 -22.96 12.35
C THR A 173 16.05 -23.71 13.69
N GLY A 174 15.24 -24.74 13.89
CA GLY A 174 15.04 -25.39 15.19
C GLY A 174 14.29 -24.52 16.21
N LYS A 175 13.91 -23.28 15.87
CA LYS A 175 13.29 -22.33 16.80
C LYS A 175 11.78 -22.49 16.81
N TYR A 176 11.18 -22.29 17.98
CA TYR A 176 9.74 -22.27 18.13
C TYR A 176 9.11 -21.09 17.38
N ALA A 177 8.00 -21.36 16.71
CA ALA A 177 7.21 -20.35 15.97
C ALA A 177 5.74 -20.47 16.34
N ASN A 178 5.13 -19.40 16.86
CA ASN A 178 3.69 -19.35 17.13
C ASN A 178 2.95 -18.73 15.92
N PRO A 179 2.20 -19.51 15.12
CA PRO A 179 1.45 -18.98 13.98
C PRO A 179 0.27 -18.08 14.38
N ALA A 180 -0.28 -18.22 15.60
CA ALA A 180 -1.39 -17.40 16.06
C ALA A 180 -0.95 -16.02 16.55
N ASN A 181 0.30 -15.92 17.03
CA ASN A 181 0.90 -14.66 17.43
C ASN A 181 2.37 -14.60 17.01
N PRO A 182 2.65 -14.31 15.72
CA PRO A 182 4.01 -14.25 15.21
C PRO A 182 4.80 -13.12 15.85
N THR A 183 5.95 -13.44 16.44
CA THR A 183 6.87 -12.49 17.07
C THR A 183 8.32 -12.78 16.67
N GLY A 184 9.21 -11.80 16.89
CA GLY A 184 10.65 -11.92 16.63
C GLY A 184 10.99 -12.39 15.21
N GLU A 185 11.97 -13.27 15.11
CA GLU A 185 12.48 -13.81 13.83
C GLU A 185 11.40 -14.48 12.97
N PHE A 186 10.38 -15.08 13.58
CA PHE A 186 9.30 -15.71 12.82
C PHE A 186 8.38 -14.68 12.15
N LYS A 187 8.13 -13.55 12.82
CA LYS A 187 7.40 -12.42 12.21
C LYS A 187 8.17 -11.84 11.03
N GLU A 188 9.48 -11.68 11.18
CA GLU A 188 10.36 -11.21 10.10
C GLU A 188 10.41 -12.20 8.92
N TYR A 189 10.42 -13.50 9.20
CA TYR A 189 10.33 -14.54 8.18
C TYR A 189 9.02 -14.43 7.38
N ILE A 190 7.88 -14.26 8.06
CA ILE A 190 6.59 -14.04 7.41
C ILE A 190 6.60 -12.77 6.56
N GLN A 191 7.06 -11.66 7.13
CA GLN A 191 7.07 -10.38 6.42
C GLN A 191 7.98 -10.42 5.19
N HIS A 192 9.14 -11.07 5.30
CA HIS A 192 10.04 -11.27 4.17
C HIS A 192 9.36 -12.07 3.06
N SER A 193 8.70 -13.19 3.39
CA SER A 193 7.95 -13.98 2.41
C SER A 193 6.86 -13.14 1.72
N ILE A 194 6.05 -12.38 2.46
CA ILE A 194 5.02 -11.51 1.89
C ILE A 194 5.63 -10.45 0.96
N ASP A 195 6.71 -9.79 1.39
CA ASP A 195 7.36 -8.74 0.61
C ASP A 195 7.99 -9.30 -0.67
N SER A 196 8.67 -10.45 -0.59
CA SER A 196 9.28 -11.14 -1.74
C SER A 196 8.24 -11.45 -2.81
N GLU A 197 7.06 -11.90 -2.40
CA GLU A 197 5.96 -12.17 -3.32
C GLU A 197 5.38 -10.90 -3.97
N LYS A 198 5.30 -9.80 -3.23
CA LYS A 198 4.92 -8.49 -3.79
C LYS A 198 5.96 -7.99 -4.80
N LEU A 199 7.25 -8.15 -4.50
CA LEU A 199 8.33 -7.82 -5.44
C LEU A 199 8.24 -8.66 -6.71
N GLN A 200 7.96 -9.97 -6.59
CA GLN A 200 7.73 -10.84 -7.74
C GLN A 200 6.53 -10.39 -8.58
N PHE A 201 5.44 -9.93 -7.94
CA PHE A 201 4.29 -9.36 -8.65
C PHE A 201 4.65 -8.06 -9.39
N VAL A 202 5.33 -7.12 -8.73
CA VAL A 202 5.77 -5.85 -9.35
C VAL A 202 6.76 -6.09 -10.49
N GLY A 203 7.50 -7.21 -10.50
CA GLY A 203 8.36 -7.62 -11.60
C GLY A 203 7.63 -8.19 -12.82
N ARG A 204 6.34 -8.57 -12.71
CA ARG A 204 5.55 -9.17 -13.80
C ARG A 204 5.39 -8.31 -15.05
N PRO A 205 5.22 -6.99 -14.96
CA PRO A 205 5.11 -6.14 -16.13
C PRO A 205 6.35 -6.16 -17.02
N ARG A 206 7.52 -6.59 -16.48
CA ARG A 206 8.82 -6.57 -17.16
C ARG A 206 9.09 -5.24 -17.86
N ALA A 207 8.87 -4.15 -17.14
CA ALA A 207 8.87 -2.78 -17.68
C ALA A 207 10.14 -2.44 -18.50
N HIS A 208 11.30 -2.97 -18.10
CA HIS A 208 12.58 -2.81 -18.81
C HIS A 208 12.58 -3.38 -20.25
N LEU A 209 11.74 -4.39 -20.54
CA LEU A 209 11.60 -4.95 -21.90
C LEU A 209 10.65 -4.11 -22.77
N GLN A 210 9.87 -3.21 -22.18
CA GLN A 210 8.89 -2.38 -22.86
C GLN A 210 9.04 -0.90 -22.46
N PRO A 211 10.22 -0.28 -22.62
CA PRO A 211 10.53 1.05 -22.08
C PRO A 211 9.62 2.17 -22.62
N HIS A 212 9.03 1.97 -23.81
CA HIS A 212 8.10 2.92 -24.44
C HIS A 212 6.67 2.82 -23.92
N LYS A 213 6.36 1.83 -23.06
CA LYS A 213 5.03 1.54 -22.56
C LYS A 213 4.98 1.82 -21.05
N GLN A 214 4.13 2.76 -20.63
CA GLN A 214 3.88 3.02 -19.22
C GLN A 214 3.20 1.79 -18.58
N LYS A 215 3.69 1.40 -17.41
CA LYS A 215 3.16 0.29 -16.60
C LYS A 215 2.74 0.85 -15.24
N ASP A 216 1.48 0.67 -14.87
CA ASP A 216 0.95 1.05 -13.56
C ASP A 216 0.66 -0.22 -12.74
N VAL A 217 1.24 -0.33 -11.54
CA VAL A 217 1.02 -1.45 -10.62
C VAL A 217 0.40 -0.94 -9.32
N TYR A 218 -0.81 -1.37 -9.03
CA TYR A 218 -1.54 -1.06 -7.79
C TYR A 218 -1.44 -2.23 -6.81
N LEU A 219 -0.92 -1.97 -5.61
CA LEU A 219 -0.91 -2.91 -4.49
C LEU A 219 -1.93 -2.44 -3.45
N LEU A 220 -3.10 -3.07 -3.41
CA LEU A 220 -4.19 -2.72 -2.49
C LEU A 220 -4.09 -3.55 -1.20
N GLY A 221 -3.99 -2.87 -0.07
CA GLY A 221 -3.90 -3.49 1.25
C GLY A 221 -2.71 -2.97 2.03
N ASP A 222 -2.67 -3.26 3.32
CA ASP A 222 -1.62 -2.72 4.18
C ASP A 222 -0.27 -3.39 3.85
N TYR A 223 0.77 -2.58 3.76
CA TYR A 223 2.14 -2.98 3.45
C TYR A 223 3.10 -2.62 4.58
N SER A 224 4.22 -3.33 4.64
CA SER A 224 5.29 -3.00 5.58
C SER A 224 5.91 -1.65 5.21
N GLN A 225 6.41 -0.94 6.22
CA GLN A 225 7.12 0.32 6.02
C GLN A 225 8.37 0.16 5.14
N HIS A 226 8.94 -1.04 5.10
CA HIS A 226 10.14 -1.35 4.31
C HIS A 226 9.85 -1.74 2.85
N LEU A 227 8.59 -1.96 2.46
CA LEU A 227 8.28 -2.40 1.10
C LEU A 227 8.72 -1.36 0.05
N GLU A 228 8.50 -0.08 0.32
CA GLU A 228 8.94 1.00 -0.58
C GLU A 228 10.45 0.97 -0.81
N TYR A 229 11.22 0.84 0.27
CA TYR A 229 12.67 0.76 0.20
C TYR A 229 13.12 -0.43 -0.66
N LYS A 230 12.53 -1.61 -0.43
CA LYS A 230 12.82 -2.80 -1.23
C LYS A 230 12.47 -2.63 -2.71
N LEU A 231 11.35 -1.96 -3.01
CA LEU A 231 10.96 -1.65 -4.39
C LEU A 231 12.00 -0.76 -5.08
N LYS A 232 12.46 0.30 -4.40
CA LYS A 232 13.50 1.21 -4.93
C LYS A 232 14.84 0.52 -5.14
N GLN A 233 15.22 -0.41 -4.25
CA GLN A 233 16.43 -1.21 -4.42
C GLN A 233 16.33 -2.17 -5.61
N GLN A 234 15.19 -2.82 -5.77
CA GLN A 234 14.99 -3.85 -6.79
C GLN A 234 14.72 -3.27 -8.20
N PHE A 235 14.09 -2.10 -8.27
CA PHE A 235 13.60 -1.50 -9.50
C PHE A 235 14.14 -0.06 -9.61
N VAL A 236 15.33 0.08 -10.17
CA VAL A 236 15.97 1.40 -10.38
C VAL A 236 15.10 2.26 -11.29
N GLY A 237 14.86 3.53 -10.91
CA GLY A 237 14.00 4.45 -11.67
C GLY A 237 12.49 4.31 -11.42
N VAL A 238 12.05 3.34 -10.61
CA VAL A 238 10.63 3.15 -10.30
C VAL A 238 10.02 4.39 -9.63
N LYS A 239 8.85 4.80 -10.10
CA LYS A 239 8.06 5.85 -9.44
C LYS A 239 7.13 5.20 -8.43
N ILE A 240 7.21 5.61 -7.17
CA ILE A 240 6.33 5.09 -6.11
C ILE A 240 5.39 6.20 -5.65
N GLU A 241 4.09 5.90 -5.66
CA GLU A 241 3.04 6.76 -5.14
C GLU A 241 2.34 6.06 -3.98
N LYS A 242 2.14 6.77 -2.88
CA LYS A 242 1.38 6.27 -1.73
C LYS A 242 -0.01 6.90 -1.76
N LEU A 243 -1.02 6.05 -1.75
CA LEU A 243 -2.41 6.45 -1.73
C LEU A 243 -3.09 5.79 -0.53
N THR A 244 -4.14 6.42 -0.03
CA THR A 244 -5.11 5.80 0.86
C THR A 244 -6.33 5.38 0.06
N ALA A 245 -7.16 4.52 0.64
CA ALA A 245 -8.46 4.19 0.05
C ALA A 245 -9.32 5.43 -0.18
N PHE A 246 -9.19 6.46 0.67
CA PHE A 246 -9.89 7.73 0.52
C PHE A 246 -9.41 8.51 -0.72
N ASP A 247 -8.09 8.52 -0.96
CA ASP A 247 -7.49 9.22 -2.11
C ASP A 247 -7.88 8.57 -3.46
N LEU A 248 -8.22 7.28 -3.46
CA LEU A 248 -8.90 6.67 -4.61
C LEU A 248 -10.32 7.20 -4.71
N THR A 249 -11.15 6.89 -3.71
CA THR A 249 -12.52 7.35 -3.62
C THR A 249 -13.00 7.31 -2.16
N PRO A 250 -13.72 8.34 -1.67
CA PRO A 250 -14.28 8.33 -0.33
C PRO A 250 -15.10 7.05 -0.02
N ASP A 251 -15.78 6.48 -1.02
CA ASP A 251 -16.59 5.26 -0.85
C ASP A 251 -15.78 3.99 -0.61
N ALA A 252 -14.48 4.02 -0.91
CA ALA A 252 -13.56 2.94 -0.59
C ALA A 252 -12.96 3.07 0.82
N ALA A 253 -13.09 4.21 1.50
CA ALA A 253 -12.57 4.44 2.85
C ALA A 253 -13.51 3.93 3.95
N THR A 254 -12.97 3.68 5.16
CA THR A 254 -13.84 3.41 6.32
C THR A 254 -14.63 4.68 6.65
N ARG A 255 -15.78 4.54 7.31
CA ARG A 255 -16.47 5.66 7.95
C ARG A 255 -15.54 6.43 8.87
N SER A 256 -14.74 5.70 9.65
CA SER A 256 -13.73 6.29 10.52
C SER A 256 -12.78 7.22 9.79
N ASP A 257 -12.24 6.79 8.65
CA ASP A 257 -11.24 7.54 7.88
C ASP A 257 -11.90 8.70 7.13
N ARG A 258 -13.10 8.47 6.55
CA ARG A 258 -13.92 9.54 5.97
C ARG A 258 -14.24 10.65 6.97
N ASP A 259 -14.72 10.29 8.15
CA ASP A 259 -15.06 11.24 9.19
C ASP A 259 -13.79 11.96 9.70
N THR A 260 -12.67 11.24 9.81
CA THR A 260 -11.38 11.85 10.18
C THR A 260 -10.95 12.87 9.15
N ARG A 261 -10.98 12.52 7.86
CA ARG A 261 -10.61 13.43 6.77
C ARG A 261 -11.52 14.66 6.73
N LYS A 262 -12.84 14.45 6.81
CA LYS A 262 -13.83 15.53 6.86
C LYS A 262 -13.61 16.47 8.07
N ALA A 263 -13.34 15.92 9.26
CA ALA A 263 -13.08 16.72 10.46
C ALA A 263 -11.83 17.61 10.30
N ILE A 264 -10.79 17.06 9.69
CA ILE A 264 -9.52 17.75 9.44
C ILE A 264 -9.69 18.86 8.41
N GLU A 265 -10.35 18.58 7.29
CA GLU A 265 -10.63 19.56 6.23
C GLU A 265 -11.50 20.71 6.74
N LEU A 266 -12.55 20.41 7.51
CA LEU A 266 -13.39 21.42 8.15
C LEU A 266 -12.61 22.28 9.15
N ALA A 267 -11.80 21.66 10.01
CA ALA A 267 -10.98 22.38 10.98
C ALA A 267 -10.03 23.36 10.28
N MET A 268 -9.37 22.96 9.20
CA MET A 268 -8.51 23.86 8.44
C MET A 268 -9.28 24.96 7.72
N ARG A 269 -10.43 24.65 7.12
CA ARG A 269 -11.28 25.67 6.48
C ARG A 269 -11.62 26.76 7.50
N TRP A 270 -12.01 26.37 8.71
CA TRP A 270 -12.33 27.29 9.78
C TRP A 270 -11.11 28.13 10.23
N GLU A 271 -9.95 27.51 10.43
CA GLU A 271 -8.70 28.25 10.75
C GLU A 271 -8.34 29.28 9.65
N ARG A 272 -8.47 28.91 8.37
CA ARG A 272 -8.22 29.84 7.24
C ARG A 272 -9.19 31.00 7.19
N MET A 273 -10.44 30.78 7.59
CA MET A 273 -11.46 31.84 7.71
C MET A 273 -11.30 32.67 9.01
N GLY A 274 -10.28 32.39 9.85
CA GLY A 274 -10.13 33.03 11.16
C GLY A 274 -11.21 32.63 12.16
N GLN A 275 -11.97 31.58 11.87
CA GLN A 275 -13.02 31.06 12.74
C GLN A 275 -12.41 30.13 13.79
N LYS A 276 -12.82 30.31 15.05
CA LYS A 276 -12.38 29.45 16.15
C LYS A 276 -12.84 28.01 15.92
N VAL A 277 -11.91 27.08 15.80
CA VAL A 277 -12.24 25.65 15.74
C VAL A 277 -12.69 25.17 17.12
N THR A 278 -13.90 24.64 17.20
CA THR A 278 -14.46 24.02 18.41
C THR A 278 -14.96 22.61 18.10
N GLN A 279 -14.84 21.68 19.06
CA GLN A 279 -15.33 20.31 18.89
C GLN A 279 -16.85 20.26 18.66
N GLU A 280 -17.60 21.13 19.35
CA GLU A 280 -19.06 21.25 19.21
C GLU A 280 -19.44 21.73 17.81
N GLY A 281 -18.72 22.73 17.31
CA GLY A 281 -18.94 23.26 15.96
C GLY A 281 -18.65 22.22 14.87
N LEU A 282 -17.52 21.52 14.97
CA LEU A 282 -17.19 20.42 14.06
C LEU A 282 -18.25 19.31 14.12
N ALA A 283 -18.71 18.95 15.32
CA ALA A 283 -19.73 17.92 15.50
C ALA A 283 -21.05 18.29 14.83
N GLN A 284 -21.47 19.55 14.96
CA GLN A 284 -22.67 20.08 14.33
C GLN A 284 -22.58 20.05 12.80
N GLU A 285 -21.49 20.55 12.20
CA GLU A 285 -21.34 20.58 10.73
C GLU A 285 -21.14 19.16 10.15
N MET A 286 -20.53 18.25 10.91
CA MET A 286 -20.40 16.86 10.51
C MET A 286 -21.67 16.02 10.70
N GLY A 287 -22.65 16.51 11.48
CA GLY A 287 -23.85 15.75 11.83
C GLY A 287 -23.56 14.56 12.76
N CYS A 288 -22.63 14.71 13.70
CA CYS A 288 -22.20 13.65 14.62
C CYS A 288 -22.13 14.13 16.08
N SER A 289 -21.77 13.26 17.02
CA SER A 289 -21.60 13.66 18.42
C SER A 289 -20.24 14.33 18.67
N GLN A 290 -20.19 15.29 19.59
CA GLN A 290 -18.91 15.88 20.06
C GLN A 290 -17.95 14.80 20.60
N SER A 291 -18.49 13.75 21.23
CA SER A 291 -17.70 12.61 21.71
C SER A 291 -17.03 11.82 20.57
N TRP A 292 -17.66 11.76 19.39
CA TRP A 292 -17.07 11.16 18.19
C TRP A 292 -15.94 12.02 17.64
N VAL A 293 -16.14 13.34 17.54
CA VAL A 293 -15.07 14.29 17.17
C VAL A 293 -13.88 14.16 18.12
N SER A 294 -14.11 14.13 19.43
CA SER A 294 -13.05 13.91 20.41
C SER A 294 -12.28 12.59 20.18
N LYS A 295 -12.98 11.49 19.85
CA LYS A 295 -12.35 10.22 19.47
C LYS A 295 -11.53 10.32 18.19
N ILE A 296 -12.01 11.02 17.17
CA ILE A 296 -11.26 11.27 15.93
C ILE A 296 -9.91 11.91 16.25
N PHE A 297 -9.92 13.05 16.96
CA PHE A 297 -8.69 13.77 17.28
C PHE A 297 -7.77 13.02 18.25
N LYS A 298 -8.32 12.18 19.15
CA LYS A 298 -7.51 11.27 19.97
C LYS A 298 -6.82 10.16 19.17
N ARG A 299 -7.31 9.78 18.00
CA ARG A 299 -6.58 8.83 17.14
C ARG A 299 -5.41 9.48 16.44
N LEU A 300 -5.53 10.76 16.12
CA LEU A 300 -4.47 11.55 15.48
C LEU A 300 -3.36 11.88 16.48
N SER A 301 -3.72 12.33 17.69
CA SER A 301 -2.81 12.51 18.81
C SER A 301 -3.35 11.74 20.03
N PRO A 302 -2.86 10.52 20.30
CA PRO A 302 -3.28 9.70 21.45
C PRO A 302 -3.09 10.37 22.80
N GLU A 303 -2.00 11.13 22.96
CA GLU A 303 -1.60 11.70 24.24
C GLU A 303 -2.33 13.01 24.56
N ARG A 304 -2.55 13.89 23.58
CA ARG A 304 -3.07 15.25 23.82
C ARG A 304 -4.30 15.60 22.99
N GLY A 305 -4.63 14.79 22.00
CA GLY A 305 -5.88 14.85 21.23
C GLY A 305 -6.11 16.21 20.58
N TYR A 306 -7.34 16.70 20.68
CA TYR A 306 -7.83 17.87 19.96
C TYR A 306 -6.94 19.12 20.06
N LYS A 307 -6.51 19.49 21.27
CA LYS A 307 -5.77 20.74 21.48
C LYS A 307 -4.42 20.73 20.76
N GLU A 308 -3.76 19.59 20.71
CA GLU A 308 -2.48 19.46 20.02
C GLU A 308 -2.67 19.47 18.50
N VAL A 309 -3.65 18.74 17.99
CA VAL A 309 -3.94 18.72 16.55
C VAL A 309 -4.32 20.12 16.04
N ILE A 310 -5.13 20.89 16.77
CA ILE A 310 -5.43 22.28 16.37
C ILE A 310 -4.20 23.18 16.44
N LYS A 311 -3.38 23.08 17.50
CA LYS A 311 -2.10 23.82 17.57
C LYS A 311 -1.17 23.46 16.42
N LEU A 312 -1.18 22.19 16.02
CA LEU A 312 -0.39 21.68 14.91
C LEU A 312 -0.90 22.25 13.59
N PHE A 313 -2.22 22.30 13.37
CA PHE A 313 -2.81 22.98 12.21
C PHE A 313 -2.51 24.48 12.20
N GLN A 314 -2.59 25.16 13.34
CA GLN A 314 -2.21 26.57 13.45
C GLN A 314 -0.72 26.78 13.15
N SER A 315 0.13 25.88 13.62
CA SER A 315 1.58 25.93 13.35
C SER A 315 1.86 25.71 11.87
N LEU A 316 1.21 24.72 11.25
CA LEU A 316 1.26 24.47 9.82
C LEU A 316 0.77 25.70 9.03
N ASN A 317 -0.41 26.24 9.35
CA ASN A 317 -0.96 27.43 8.71
C ASN A 317 0.00 28.63 8.82
N ASN A 318 0.59 28.86 10.00
CA ASN A 318 1.61 29.90 10.20
C ASN A 318 2.90 29.66 9.40
N LEU A 319 3.30 28.39 9.19
CA LEU A 319 4.41 28.04 8.32
C LEU A 319 4.08 28.35 6.86
N PHE A 320 2.86 28.03 6.42
CA PHE A 320 2.38 28.32 5.06
C PHE A 320 2.28 29.83 4.76
N PHE A 321 1.96 30.66 5.76
CA PHE A 321 1.83 32.13 5.57
C PHE A 321 3.12 32.92 5.81
N ARG A 322 4.19 32.32 6.34
CA ARG A 322 5.50 32.98 6.41
C ARG A 322 6.18 32.87 5.05
N LYS A 323 6.40 34.00 4.36
CA LYS A 323 7.31 34.06 3.20
C LYS A 323 8.66 33.46 3.58
N TRP A 324 8.96 32.28 3.07
CA TRP A 324 10.28 31.67 3.20
C TRP A 324 11.26 32.37 2.26
N ASN A 325 12.49 32.55 2.73
CA ASN A 325 13.60 32.86 1.85
C ASN A 325 14.08 31.54 1.23
N ASN A 326 14.28 31.54 -0.09
CA ASN A 326 14.45 30.39 -1.00
C ASN A 326 15.68 29.48 -0.77
N SER A 327 15.95 28.94 0.43
CA SER A 327 17.08 28.00 0.60
C SER A 327 16.82 26.74 1.41
N ASP A 328 15.81 26.72 2.28
CA ASP A 328 15.60 25.59 3.18
C ASP A 328 14.32 24.84 2.73
N ASN A 329 14.18 23.55 3.04
CA ASN A 329 12.89 22.85 2.91
C ASN A 329 12.01 23.12 4.15
N PRO A 330 10.81 23.69 4.01
CA PRO A 330 9.94 24.04 5.13
C PRO A 330 9.42 22.85 5.93
N MET A 331 9.64 21.62 5.45
CA MET A 331 9.37 20.39 6.17
C MET A 331 10.50 19.98 7.13
N ASP A 332 11.73 20.49 6.99
CA ASP A 332 12.93 19.97 7.69
C ASP A 332 12.95 20.27 9.20
N GLY A 333 12.16 21.25 9.67
CA GLY A 333 12.05 21.61 11.09
C GLY A 333 10.83 21.04 11.83
N LEU A 334 9.99 20.25 11.16
CA LEU A 334 8.78 19.66 11.74
C LEU A 334 9.10 18.41 12.56
N SER A 335 8.36 18.19 13.66
CA SER A 335 8.38 16.89 14.33
C SER A 335 7.80 15.81 13.42
N ASP A 336 8.21 14.55 13.61
CA ASP A 336 7.75 13.42 12.78
C ASP A 336 6.23 13.28 12.76
N GLU A 337 5.56 13.58 13.88
CA GLU A 337 4.09 13.57 13.97
C GLU A 337 3.45 14.67 13.11
N VAL A 338 4.00 15.89 13.15
CA VAL A 338 3.51 17.02 12.34
C VAL A 338 3.76 16.75 10.86
N ARG A 339 4.95 16.25 10.53
CA ARG A 339 5.31 15.87 9.16
C ARG A 339 4.36 14.79 8.64
N TRP A 340 4.12 13.74 9.42
CA TRP A 340 3.19 12.67 9.04
C TRP A 340 1.75 13.18 8.83
N ILE A 341 1.23 14.03 9.73
CA ILE A 341 -0.10 14.63 9.56
C ILE A 341 -0.17 15.47 8.28
N ALA A 342 0.85 16.31 8.04
CA ALA A 342 0.91 17.15 6.86
C ALA A 342 0.95 16.32 5.56
N GLU A 343 1.83 15.34 5.48
CA GLU A 343 1.97 14.46 4.31
C GLU A 343 0.74 13.58 4.07
N THR A 344 0.08 13.12 5.14
CA THR A 344 -1.09 12.22 5.03
C THR A 344 -2.35 13.00 4.68
N TYR A 345 -2.58 14.13 5.35
CA TYR A 345 -3.84 14.85 5.25
C TYR A 345 -3.82 16.03 4.29
N PHE A 346 -2.64 16.54 3.95
CA PHE A 346 -2.48 17.71 3.08
C PHE A 346 -1.34 17.55 2.06
N PRO A 347 -1.29 16.44 1.29
CA PRO A 347 -0.19 16.17 0.38
C PRO A 347 0.00 17.27 -0.68
N VAL A 348 -1.11 17.86 -1.18
CA VAL A 348 -1.07 18.98 -2.14
C VAL A 348 -0.42 20.21 -1.51
N LEU A 349 -0.84 20.55 -0.29
CA LEU A 349 -0.31 21.70 0.44
C LEU A 349 1.19 21.55 0.75
N VAL A 350 1.63 20.33 1.08
CA VAL A 350 3.04 20.00 1.24
C VAL A 350 3.80 20.11 -0.09
N SER A 351 3.20 19.63 -1.19
CA SER A 351 3.79 19.74 -2.53
C SER A 351 3.97 21.20 -2.96
N ASP A 352 2.94 22.03 -2.85
CA ASP A 352 2.99 23.46 -3.21
C ASP A 352 4.06 24.18 -2.41
N LEU A 353 4.16 23.86 -1.12
CA LEU A 353 5.14 24.43 -0.20
C LEU A 353 6.59 24.01 -0.53
N ILE A 354 6.81 22.75 -0.92
CA ILE A 354 8.14 22.27 -1.36
C ILE A 354 8.54 22.89 -2.70
N ASN A 355 7.58 23.08 -3.61
CA ASN A 355 7.84 23.60 -4.95
C ASN A 355 7.95 25.13 -4.98
N GLY A 356 7.57 25.83 -3.90
CA GLY A 356 7.59 27.29 -3.82
C GLY A 356 6.51 27.95 -4.68
N ASP A 357 5.47 27.21 -5.05
CA ASP A 357 4.33 27.71 -5.79
C ASP A 357 3.47 28.60 -4.86
N GLU A 358 2.90 29.70 -5.38
CA GLU A 358 1.90 30.45 -4.63
C GLU A 358 0.77 29.49 -4.26
N LEU A 359 0.52 29.32 -2.96
CA LEU A 359 -0.58 28.53 -2.39
C LEU A 359 -1.78 28.58 -3.32
N ALA A 360 -2.06 27.49 -4.02
CA ALA A 360 -3.15 27.47 -4.99
C ALA A 360 -4.42 27.89 -4.25
N SER A 361 -4.97 29.03 -4.65
CA SER A 361 -6.29 29.54 -4.25
C SER A 361 -7.39 28.48 -4.42
N ASP A 362 -7.10 27.44 -5.19
CA ASP A 362 -7.99 26.43 -5.73
C ASP A 362 -8.39 25.34 -4.72
N LEU A 363 -7.76 25.29 -3.53
CA LEU A 363 -8.24 24.44 -2.43
C LEU A 363 -9.64 24.84 -1.91
N ILE A 364 -10.17 25.98 -2.36
CA ILE A 364 -11.53 26.45 -2.04
C ILE A 364 -12.60 25.80 -2.92
N GLU A 365 -12.29 25.35 -4.15
CA GLU A 365 -13.33 24.91 -5.09
C GLU A 365 -13.71 23.42 -5.01
N VAL A 366 -12.90 22.55 -4.39
CA VAL A 366 -13.19 21.10 -4.39
C VAL A 366 -14.41 20.71 -3.54
N VAL A 367 -14.96 21.62 -2.73
CA VAL A 367 -16.12 21.36 -1.86
C VAL A 367 -17.47 21.73 -2.49
N ASP A 368 -17.49 22.46 -3.61
CA ASP A 368 -18.76 22.86 -4.26
C ASP A 368 -19.31 21.84 -5.29
N ILE A 369 -18.66 20.68 -5.48
CA ILE A 369 -19.09 19.65 -6.45
C ILE A 369 -19.87 18.48 -5.82
N ALA A 370 -20.16 18.49 -4.52
CA ALA A 370 -20.94 17.42 -3.87
C ALA A 370 -22.24 17.90 -3.22
N ARG A 371 -23.07 18.63 -4.00
CA ARG A 371 -24.51 18.80 -3.71
C ARG A 371 -25.37 17.95 -4.61
#